data_AF-A0A060CGD4-F1
#
_entry.id   AF-A0A060CGD4-F1
#
_cell.length_a   1.000
_cell.length_b   1.000
_cell.length_c   1.000
_cell.angle_alpha   90.00
_cell.angle_beta   90.00
_cell.angle_gamma   90.00
#
_symmetry.space_group_name_H-M   'P 1'
#
loop_
_entity.id
_entity.type
_entity.pdbx_description
1 polymer ?
#
loop_
_entity_poly.entity_id
_entity_poly.type
_entity_poly.pdbx_seq_one_letter_code
_entity_poly.pdbx_strand_id
1 'polypeptide(L)' 'MEDYIDAWGRMDNDERTGRAIIDCMINIQLLFWAWKETGHIVYRDVAKAHADTTLKYFVRADYSVAHSFDFDR' A
#
# COMPACT_ATOMS: atom_id res chain seq x y z
N MET A 1 -7.35 -10.01 -6.82
CA MET A 1 -7.19 -8.56 -6.96
C MET A 1 -6.53 -8.09 -5.68
N GLU A 2 -5.32 -7.60 -5.84
CA GLU A 2 -4.43 -7.17 -4.79
C GLU A 2 -4.71 -5.70 -4.50
N ASP A 3 -4.97 -5.38 -3.23
CA ASP A 3 -5.30 -4.02 -2.80
C ASP A 3 -4.05 -3.34 -2.26
N TYR A 4 -3.55 -2.34 -2.96
CA TYR A 4 -2.38 -1.54 -2.56
C TYR A 4 -2.49 -0.11 -3.07
N ILE A 5 -1.71 0.78 -2.45
CA ILE A 5 -1.52 2.15 -2.89
C ILE A 5 -0.32 2.14 -3.85
N ASP A 6 -0.55 2.53 -5.09
CA ASP A 6 0.50 2.74 -6.09
C ASP A 6 1.55 3.73 -5.54
N ALA A 7 2.82 3.44 -5.82
CA ALA A 7 3.94 4.33 -5.55
C ALA A 7 3.90 5.55 -6.48
N TRP A 8 4.95 6.38 -6.44
CA TRP A 8 5.08 7.49 -7.37
C TRP A 8 5.17 6.99 -8.82
N GLY A 9 4.54 7.73 -9.73
CA GLY A 9 4.42 7.34 -11.12
C GLY A 9 3.41 8.23 -11.84
N ARG A 10 3.42 8.15 -13.16
CA ARG A 10 2.36 8.73 -13.97
C ARG A 10 1.18 7.76 -13.91
N MET A 11 0.04 8.22 -13.41
CA MET A 11 -1.19 7.42 -13.34
C MET A 11 -1.94 7.44 -14.68
N ASP A 12 -1.55 8.33 -15.59
CA ASP A 12 -2.10 8.50 -16.93
C ASP A 12 -1.35 7.69 -18.00
N ASN A 13 -0.26 7.02 -17.63
CA ASN A 13 0.43 6.06 -18.48
C ASN A 13 0.74 4.78 -17.69
N ASP A 14 0.49 3.62 -18.28
CA ASP A 14 0.65 2.33 -17.57
C ASP A 14 2.11 2.00 -17.21
N GLU A 15 3.08 2.77 -17.69
CA GLU A 15 4.52 2.46 -17.57
C GLU A 15 5.03 2.42 -16.12
N ARG A 16 4.30 2.99 -15.16
CA ARG A 16 4.72 3.04 -13.73
C ARG A 16 3.60 2.72 -12.74
N THR A 17 2.47 2.18 -13.22
CA THR A 17 1.44 1.68 -12.32
C THR A 17 1.72 0.22 -11.97
N GLY A 18 1.19 -0.27 -10.84
CA GLY A 18 1.42 -1.65 -10.41
C GLY A 18 2.53 -1.83 -9.37
N ARG A 19 3.20 -0.76 -8.96
CA ARG A 19 4.31 -0.83 -7.98
C ARG A 19 3.88 -0.30 -6.63
N ALA A 20 4.15 -1.05 -5.57
CA ALA A 20 4.10 -0.56 -4.19
C ALA A 20 5.52 -0.48 -3.59
N ILE A 21 5.72 0.42 -2.62
CA ILE A 21 6.99 0.58 -1.88
C ILE A 21 6.75 0.46 -0.37
N ILE A 22 7.71 -0.11 0.35
CA ILE A 22 7.59 -0.38 1.78
C ILE A 22 7.43 0.90 2.60
N ASP A 23 8.02 2.00 2.14
CA ASP A 23 7.93 3.30 2.79
C ASP A 23 6.49 3.82 2.84
N CYS A 24 5.57 3.30 2.01
CA CYS A 24 4.15 3.66 2.10
C CYS A 24 3.50 3.18 3.41
N MET A 25 4.12 2.22 4.13
CA MET A 25 3.66 1.81 5.45
C MET A 25 3.70 2.93 6.49
N ILE A 26 4.58 3.93 6.34
CA ILE A 26 4.55 5.14 7.20
C ILE A 26 3.54 6.19 6.72
N ASN A 27 3.01 6.06 5.49
CA ASN A 27 1.99 6.97 4.99
C ASN A 27 0.58 6.54 5.42
N ILE A 28 0.30 5.24 5.53
CA ILE A 28 -1.05 4.74 5.88
C ILE A 28 -1.52 5.13 7.27
N GLN A 29 -0.62 5.59 8.16
CA GLN A 29 -1.01 6.15 9.45
C GLN A 29 -1.86 7.41 9.31
N LEU A 30 -1.64 8.20 8.24
CA LEU A 30 -2.48 9.35 7.91
C LEU A 30 -3.92 8.93 7.62
N LEU A 31 -4.10 7.80 6.92
CA LEU A 31 -5.43 7.26 6.61
C LEU A 31 -6.14 6.75 7.87
N PHE A 32 -5.41 6.07 8.76
CA PHE A 32 -5.97 5.69 10.07
C PHE A 32 -6.37 6.91 10.91
N TRP A 33 -5.57 7.99 10.89
CA TRP A 33 -5.93 9.25 11.53
C TRP A 33 -7.18 9.87 10.89
N ALA A 34 -7.24 9.98 9.56
CA ALA A 34 -8.37 10.55 8.84
C ALA A 34 -9.68 9.80 9.13
N TRP A 35 -9.63 8.46 9.24
CA TRP A 35 -10.77 7.67 9.68
C TRP A 35 -11.23 8.06 11.10
N LYS A 36 -10.31 8.23 12.05
CA LYS A 36 -10.64 8.62 13.43
C LYS A 36 -11.29 10.00 13.51
N GLU A 37 -10.80 10.97 12.74
CA GLU A 37 -11.31 12.34 12.75
C GLU A 37 -12.65 12.49 12.04
N THR A 38 -12.84 11.76 10.93
CA THR A 38 -13.99 11.97 10.03
C THR A 38 -15.08 10.91 10.15
N GLY A 39 -14.76 9.74 10.70
CA GLY A 39 -15.64 8.57 10.71
C GLY A 39 -15.79 7.88 9.33
N HIS A 40 -15.19 8.40 8.26
CA HIS A 40 -15.26 7.79 6.93
C HIS A 40 -14.46 6.48 6.88
N ILE A 41 -15.18 5.36 6.83
CA ILE A 41 -14.62 4.01 6.95
C ILE A 41 -13.64 3.64 5.83
N VAL A 42 -13.79 4.26 4.66
CA VAL A 42 -12.92 4.05 3.49
C VAL A 42 -11.44 4.26 3.81
N TYR A 43 -11.09 5.24 4.65
CA TYR A 43 -9.69 5.49 4.98
C TYR A 43 -9.07 4.34 5.78
N ARG A 44 -9.81 3.79 6.74
CA ARG A 44 -9.38 2.61 7.50
C ARG A 44 -9.23 1.40 6.60
N ASP A 45 -10.20 1.17 5.73
CA ASP A 45 -10.25 -0.03 4.90
C ASP A 45 -9.11 -0.03 3.87
N VAL A 46 -8.83 1.10 3.23
CA VAL A 46 -7.67 1.27 2.33
C VAL A 46 -6.35 1.07 3.08
N ALA A 47 -6.20 1.69 4.26
CA ALA A 47 -4.99 1.56 5.08
C ALA A 47 -4.73 0.10 5.47
N LYS A 48 -5.77 -0.59 5.93
CA LYS A 48 -5.70 -2.00 6.33
C LYS A 48 -5.39 -2.89 5.14
N ALA A 49 -6.05 -2.70 4.01
CA ALA A 49 -5.84 -3.50 2.81
C ALA A 49 -4.39 -3.39 2.32
N HIS A 50 -3.82 -2.18 2.28
CA HIS A 50 -2.41 -1.98 1.93
C HIS A 50 -1.45 -2.67 2.92
N ALA A 51 -1.75 -2.62 4.23
CA ALA A 51 -0.95 -3.28 5.25
C ALA A 51 -0.97 -4.81 5.12
N ASP A 52 -2.16 -5.40 4.91
CA ASP A 52 -2.32 -6.85 4.71
C ASP A 52 -1.59 -7.33 3.45
N THR A 53 -1.69 -6.58 2.34
CA THR A 53 -0.96 -6.86 1.10
C THR A 53 0.55 -6.74 1.33
N THR A 54 1.03 -5.69 1.98
CA THR A 54 2.45 -5.53 2.31
C THR A 54 2.97 -6.71 3.13
N LEU A 55 2.25 -7.13 4.16
CA LEU A 55 2.63 -8.29 4.98
C LEU A 55 2.73 -9.57 4.14
N LYS A 56 1.80 -9.78 3.22
CA LYS A 56 1.74 -10.98 2.37
C LYS A 56 2.90 -11.05 1.35
N TYR A 57 3.33 -9.92 0.79
CA TYR A 57 4.24 -9.91 -0.37
C TYR A 57 5.64 -9.34 -0.08
N PHE A 58 5.79 -8.41 0.86
CA PHE A 58 7.07 -7.73 1.10
C PHE A 58 7.96 -8.44 2.11
N VAL A 59 7.36 -9.13 3.09
CA VAL A 59 8.08 -9.85 4.14
C VAL A 59 8.46 -11.24 3.63
N ARG A 60 9.77 -11.50 3.56
CA ARG A 60 10.31 -12.80 3.11
C ARG A 60 10.36 -13.80 4.26
N ALA A 61 10.56 -15.08 3.94
CA ALA A 61 10.64 -16.15 4.93
C ALA A 61 11.77 -15.98 5.96
N ASP A 62 12.81 -15.23 5.62
CA ASP A 62 13.93 -14.89 6.50
C ASP A 62 13.72 -13.59 7.30
N TYR A 63 12.50 -13.05 7.30
CA TYR A 63 12.10 -11.76 7.90
C TYR A 63 12.79 -10.53 7.31
N SER A 64 13.54 -10.67 6.21
CA SER A 64 13.94 -9.51 5.43
C SER A 64 12.73 -8.91 4.70
N VAL A 65 12.83 -7.63 4.35
CA VAL A 65 11.75 -6.89 3.70
C VAL A 65 12.22 -6.38 2.34
N ALA A 66 11.42 -6.57 1.29
CA ALA A 66 11.67 -5.98 -0.01
C ALA A 66 11.44 -4.46 0.03
N HIS A 67 12.24 -3.68 -0.70
CA HIS A 67 12.00 -2.24 -0.82
C HIS A 67 10.71 -1.95 -1.62
N SER A 68 10.48 -2.71 -2.69
CA SER A 68 9.33 -2.57 -3.58
C SER A 68 8.83 -3.92 -4.04
N PHE A 69 7.56 -3.95 -4.47
CA PHE A 69 6.94 -5.10 -5.12
C PHE A 69 6.17 -4.62 -6.35
N ASP A 70 6.32 -5.36 -7.45
CA ASP A 70 5.59 -5.13 -8.70
C ASP A 70 4.47 -6.17 -8.79
N PHE A 71 3.23 -5.70 -8.90
CA PHE A 71 2.05 -6.54 -9.09
C PHE A 71 1.69 -6.60 -10.56
N ASP A 72 1.30 -7.79 -11.02
CA ASP A 72 0.68 -7.94 -12.33
C ASP A 72 -0.70 -7.25 -12.31
N ARG A 73 -0.95 -6.41 -13.31
CA ARG A 73 -2.21 -5.67 -13.47
C ARG A 73 -2.95 -6.12 -14.73
#